data_AF-A0A7W1ISZ3-F1
#
_entry.id   AF-A0A7W1ISZ3-F1
#
_cell.length_a   1.000
_cell.length_b   1.000
_cell.length_c   1.000
_cell.angle_alpha   90.00
_cell.angle_beta   90.00
_cell.angle_gamma   90.00
#
_symmetry.space_group_name_H-M   'P 1'
#
loop_
_entity.id
_entity.type
_entity.pdbx_description
1 polymer ?
#
loop_
_entity_poly.entity_id
_entity_poly.type
_entity_poly.pdbx_seq_one_letter_code
_entity_poly.pdbx_strand_id
1 'polypeptide(L)'
;MFELALLLGPGGALLWCLWEWRARRRFLERLTGSSCMFCRASFADATSEYLGGVSRAQRQGLDRFQRRFARYQVVCGDCGAVNICTVDGVAFRAYLPREE
;
A
#
# COMPACT_ATOMS: atom_id res chain seq x y z
N MET A 1 17.34 9.58 -4.98
CA MET A 1 17.27 8.97 -6.33
C MET A 1 16.76 9.92 -7.43
N PHE A 2 16.08 11.02 -7.08
CA PHE A 2 15.65 12.05 -8.05
C PHE A 2 16.79 12.67 -8.89
N GLU A 3 18.00 12.74 -8.33
CA GLU A 3 19.15 13.38 -9.00
C GLU A 3 19.69 12.62 -10.21
N LEU A 4 19.45 11.30 -10.32
CA LEU A 4 19.94 10.51 -11.46
C LEU A 4 19.05 10.65 -12.71
N ALA A 5 17.77 10.99 -12.54
CA ALA A 5 16.84 11.16 -13.66
C ALA A 5 17.08 12.48 -14.42
N LEU A 6 17.63 13.51 -13.76
CA LEU A 6 17.96 14.80 -14.35
C LEU A 6 19.17 14.75 -15.30
N LEU A 7 20.07 13.77 -15.12
CA LEU A 7 21.29 13.63 -15.92
C LEU A 7 21.08 13.10 -17.35
N LEU A 8 19.89 12.57 -17.67
CA LEU A 8 19.56 11.93 -18.96
C LEU A 8 18.60 12.76 -19.84
N GLY A 9 18.30 14.00 -19.45
CA GLY A 9 17.37 14.87 -20.18
C GLY A 9 15.89 14.42 -20.10
N PRO A 10 15.00 14.99 -20.93
CA PRO A 10 13.55 14.75 -20.85
C PRO A 10 13.15 13.27 -21.05
N GLY A 11 13.96 12.50 -21.78
CA GLY A 11 13.75 11.05 -21.95
C GLY A 11 13.90 10.25 -20.66
N GLY A 12 14.87 10.60 -19.80
CA GLY A 12 15.04 9.97 -18.49
C GLY A 12 13.86 10.20 -17.55
N ALA A 13 13.34 11.43 -17.53
CA ALA A 13 12.16 11.79 -16.75
C ALA A 13 10.90 11.03 -17.23
N LEU A 14 10.68 10.92 -18.55
CA LEU A 14 9.56 10.18 -19.11
C LEU A 14 9.63 8.68 -18.80
N LEU A 15 10.81 8.07 -18.91
CA LEU A 15 11.03 6.66 -18.55
C LEU A 15 10.78 6.43 -17.05
N TRP A 16 11.20 7.36 -16.20
CA TRP A 16 10.91 7.31 -14.77
C TRP A 16 9.41 7.38 -14.48
N CYS A 17 8.69 8.33 -15.10
CA CYS A 17 7.24 8.45 -14.97
C CYS A 17 6.51 7.19 -15.44
N LEU A 18 6.92 6.59 -16.56
CA LEU A 18 6.37 5.32 -17.04
C LEU A 18 6.65 4.16 -16.08
N TRP A 19 7.83 4.13 -15.48
CA TRP A 19 8.21 3.12 -14.50
C TRP A 19 7.37 3.24 -13.22
N GLU A 20 7.25 4.44 -12.65
CA GLU A 20 6.40 4.74 -11.48
C GLU A 20 4.93 4.39 -11.77
N TRP A 21 4.41 4.79 -12.93
CA TRP A 21 3.05 4.46 -13.34
C TRP A 21 2.82 2.95 -13.42
N ARG A 22 3.75 2.21 -14.03
CA ARG A 22 3.65 0.75 -14.16
C ARG A 22 3.80 0.04 -12.80
N ALA A 23 4.67 0.54 -11.93
CA ALA A 23 4.82 0.03 -10.57
C ALA A 23 3.54 0.22 -9.76
N ARG A 24 2.94 1.42 -9.83
CA ARG A 24 1.67 1.75 -9.17
C ARG A 24 0.50 0.94 -9.72
N ARG A 25 0.41 0.75 -11.04
CA ARG A 25 -0.62 -0.10 -11.67
C ARG A 25 -0.59 -1.53 -11.16
N ARG A 26 0.59 -2.16 -11.12
CA ARG A 26 0.74 -3.54 -10.60
C ARG A 26 0.37 -3.65 -9.13
N PHE A 27 0.63 -2.61 -8.34
CA PHE A 27 0.22 -2.57 -6.94
C PHE A 27 -1.30 -2.46 -6.80
N LEU A 28 -1.92 -1.54 -7.54
CA LEU A 28 -3.38 -1.37 -7.55
C LEU A 28 -4.10 -2.65 -8.03
N GLU A 29 -3.59 -3.32 -9.06
CA GLU A 29 -4.15 -4.58 -9.57
C GLU A 29 -4.18 -5.70 -8.51
N ARG A 30 -3.29 -5.67 -7.51
CA ARG A 30 -3.36 -6.62 -6.37
C ARG A 30 -4.43 -6.19 -5.37
N LEU A 31 -4.59 -4.89 -5.14
CA LEU A 31 -5.55 -4.35 -4.16
C LEU A 31 -6.99 -4.31 -4.66
N THR A 32 -7.22 -4.24 -5.97
CA THR A 32 -8.57 -4.08 -6.57
C THR A 32 -9.54 -5.18 -6.21
N GLY A 33 -9.06 -6.37 -5.79
CA GLY A 33 -9.90 -7.46 -5.30
C GLY A 33 -10.31 -7.34 -3.82
N SER A 34 -9.93 -6.27 -3.14
CA SER A 34 -10.09 -6.13 -1.69
C SER A 34 -10.65 -4.75 -1.29
N SER A 35 -11.15 -4.68 -0.07
CA SER A 35 -11.72 -3.46 0.51
C SER A 35 -11.04 -3.14 1.84
N CYS A 36 -11.15 -1.88 2.24
CA CYS A 36 -10.71 -1.46 3.56
C CYS A 36 -11.47 -2.23 4.65
N MET A 37 -10.75 -2.82 5.59
CA MET A 37 -11.38 -3.56 6.70
C MET A 37 -12.10 -2.66 7.70
N PHE A 38 -11.86 -1.34 7.65
CA PHE A 38 -12.52 -0.36 8.51
C PHE A 38 -13.79 0.20 7.87
N CYS A 39 -13.67 0.95 6.77
CA CYS A 39 -14.81 1.61 6.13
C CYS A 39 -15.50 0.78 5.03
N ARG A 40 -14.97 -0.40 4.68
CA ARG A 40 -15.48 -1.29 3.61
C ARG A 40 -15.41 -0.71 2.19
N ALA A 41 -14.85 0.50 2.01
CA ALA A 41 -14.62 1.06 0.69
C ALA A 41 -13.67 0.17 -0.12
N SER A 42 -13.96 0.00 -1.40
CA SER A 42 -13.11 -0.73 -2.34
C SER A 42 -11.78 0.00 -2.51
N PHE A 43 -10.65 -0.71 -2.46
CA PHE A 43 -9.37 -0.10 -2.82
C PHE A 43 -9.22 0.17 -4.32
N ALA A 44 -10.16 -0.32 -5.15
CA ALA A 44 -10.21 0.06 -6.56
C ALA A 44 -10.67 1.51 -6.74
N ASP A 45 -11.52 2.00 -5.82
CA ASP A 45 -12.17 3.31 -5.90
C ASP A 45 -11.54 4.33 -4.94
N ALA A 46 -10.99 3.86 -3.81
CA ALA A 46 -10.34 4.70 -2.81
C ALA A 46 -8.89 5.03 -3.19
N THR A 47 -8.43 6.23 -2.83
CA THR A 47 -7.00 6.57 -2.93
C THR A 47 -6.23 5.70 -1.93
N SER A 48 -5.32 4.85 -2.38
CA SER A 48 -4.55 3.95 -1.49
C SER A 48 -3.05 4.20 -1.57
N GLU A 49 -2.38 4.31 -0.42
CA GLU A 49 -0.93 4.54 -0.34
C GLU A 49 -0.19 3.42 0.39
N TYR A 50 0.92 2.96 -0.17
CA TYR A 50 1.76 1.91 0.40
C TYR A 50 2.70 2.46 1.47
N LEU A 51 2.61 1.96 2.70
CA LEU A 51 3.44 2.41 3.83
C LEU A 51 4.67 1.53 4.10
N GLY A 52 4.90 0.49 3.29
CA GLY A 52 5.99 -0.44 3.55
C GLY A 52 5.58 -1.74 4.24
N GLY A 53 6.59 -2.45 4.74
CA GLY A 53 6.42 -3.73 5.42
C GLY A 53 5.75 -3.59 6.79
N VAL A 54 5.17 -4.68 7.29
CA VAL A 54 4.57 -4.73 8.63
C VAL A 54 5.64 -4.80 9.71
N SER A 55 5.59 -3.90 10.68
CA SER A 55 6.55 -3.80 11.78
C SER A 55 6.45 -4.97 12.77
N ARG A 56 7.49 -5.19 13.59
CA ARG A 56 7.47 -6.23 14.63
C ARG A 56 6.36 -6.00 15.66
N ALA A 57 6.15 -4.76 16.09
CA ALA A 57 5.11 -4.40 17.05
C ALA A 57 3.71 -4.70 16.48
N GLN A 58 3.46 -4.35 15.22
CA GLN A 58 2.18 -4.65 14.56
C GLN A 58 1.96 -6.15 14.42
N ARG A 59 2.99 -6.93 14.09
CA ARG A 59 2.89 -8.40 14.02
C ARG A 59 2.52 -9.03 15.36
N GLN A 60 2.94 -8.48 16.48
CA GLN A 60 2.57 -9.02 17.81
C GLN A 60 1.06 -8.91 18.05
N GLY A 61 0.42 -7.84 17.57
CA GLY A 61 -1.02 -7.64 17.67
C GLY A 61 -1.86 -8.55 16.77
N LEU A 62 -1.23 -9.25 15.81
CA LEU A 62 -1.90 -10.18 14.89
C LEU A 62 -2.02 -11.59 15.48
N ASP A 63 -3.04 -12.33 15.05
CA ASP A 63 -3.14 -13.76 15.36
C ASP A 63 -2.11 -14.60 14.57
N ARG A 64 -2.00 -15.89 14.88
CA ARG A 64 -1.00 -16.79 14.28
C ARG A 64 -1.16 -16.92 12.75
N PHE A 65 -2.39 -16.93 12.26
CA PHE A 65 -2.69 -17.03 10.84
C PHE A 65 -2.36 -15.71 10.14
N GLN A 66 -2.86 -14.59 10.65
CA GLN A 66 -2.60 -13.24 10.16
C GLN A 66 -1.11 -12.93 10.08
N ARG A 67 -0.32 -13.28 11.12
CA ARG A 67 1.14 -13.10 11.11
C ARG A 67 1.84 -13.78 9.94
N ARG A 68 1.36 -14.97 9.54
CA ARG A 68 1.94 -15.73 8.43
C ARG A 68 1.76 -15.02 7.10
N PHE A 69 0.63 -14.34 6.92
CA PHE A 69 0.27 -13.69 5.66
C PHE A 69 0.49 -12.17 5.68
N ALA A 70 0.80 -11.55 6.81
CA ALA A 70 1.07 -10.12 6.94
C ALA A 70 2.35 -9.70 6.17
N ARG A 71 2.17 -8.89 5.12
CA ARG A 71 3.29 -8.49 4.24
C ARG A 71 3.53 -7.01 4.25
N TYR A 72 2.50 -6.23 3.96
CA TYR A 72 2.63 -4.79 3.84
C TYR A 72 1.41 -4.06 4.37
N GLN A 73 1.54 -2.74 4.41
CA GLN A 73 0.57 -1.82 4.97
C GLN A 73 0.09 -0.83 3.90
N VAL A 74 -1.19 -0.52 3.95
CA VAL A 74 -1.84 0.40 3.00
C VAL A 74 -2.75 1.38 3.74
N VAL A 75 -2.58 2.67 3.52
CA VAL A 75 -3.53 3.69 3.99
C VAL A 75 -4.73 3.72 3.07
N CYS A 76 -5.94 3.71 3.64
CA CYS A 76 -7.16 4.05 2.93
C CYS A 76 -7.34 5.57 2.95
N GLY A 77 -7.39 6.20 1.77
CA GLY A 77 -7.54 7.65 1.63
C GLY A 77 -8.91 8.19 2.06
N ASP A 78 -9.94 7.34 2.07
CA ASP A 78 -11.30 7.78 2.44
C ASP A 78 -11.48 7.92 3.94
N CYS A 79 -10.90 7.01 4.73
CA CYS A 79 -11.08 6.96 6.19
C CYS A 79 -9.78 7.11 6.99
N GLY A 80 -8.62 7.23 6.33
CA GLY A 80 -7.31 7.33 6.97
C GLY A 80 -6.82 6.04 7.65
N ALA A 81 -7.60 4.95 7.61
CA ALA A 81 -7.23 3.72 8.29
C ALA A 81 -6.04 3.02 7.61
N VAL A 82 -5.10 2.54 8.41
CA VAL A 82 -3.99 1.70 7.96
C VAL A 82 -4.43 0.25 7.96
N ASN A 83 -4.43 -0.36 6.79
CA ASN A 83 -4.80 -1.75 6.55
C ASN A 83 -3.53 -2.60 6.45
N ILE A 84 -3.56 -3.78 7.07
CA ILE A 84 -2.51 -4.79 6.93
C ILE A 84 -2.98 -5.81 5.89
N CYS A 85 -2.17 -5.96 4.84
CA CYS A 85 -2.52 -6.74 3.66
C CYS A 85 -1.59 -7.95 3.46
N THR A 86 -2.12 -8.96 2.77
CA THR A 86 -1.35 -10.11 2.26
C THR A 86 -0.52 -9.75 1.02
N VAL A 87 0.29 -10.69 0.51
CA VAL A 87 1.00 -10.51 -0.78
C VAL A 87 0.01 -10.14 -1.90
N ASP A 88 -1.15 -10.78 -1.86
CA ASP A 88 -2.19 -10.70 -2.88
C ASP A 88 -3.13 -9.49 -2.69
N GLY A 89 -2.85 -8.60 -1.73
CA GLY A 89 -3.65 -7.39 -1.50
C GLY A 89 -4.81 -7.55 -0.54
N VAL A 90 -5.11 -8.76 -0.06
CA VAL A 90 -6.23 -8.98 0.85
C VAL A 90 -5.96 -8.34 2.21
N ALA A 91 -6.79 -7.36 2.60
CA ALA A 91 -6.77 -6.78 3.93
C ALA A 91 -7.47 -7.70 4.94
N PHE A 92 -6.85 -7.94 6.11
CA PHE A 92 -7.45 -8.74 7.19
C PHE A 92 -7.56 -7.98 8.51
N ARG A 93 -6.88 -6.83 8.64
CA ARG A 93 -6.97 -5.94 9.80
C ARG A 93 -6.75 -4.51 9.39
N ALA A 94 -7.46 -3.59 10.05
CA ALA A 94 -7.24 -2.15 9.94
C ALA A 94 -7.17 -1.51 11.32
N TYR A 95 -6.49 -0.36 11.41
CA TYR A 95 -6.46 0.48 12.59
C TYR A 95 -6.34 1.95 12.18
N LEU A 96 -6.91 2.85 12.97
CA LEU A 96 -6.71 4.29 12.79
C LEU A 96 -5.38 4.69 13.45
N PRO A 97 -4.51 5.44 12.76
CA PRO A 97 -3.39 6.08 13.42
C PRO A 97 -3.95 7.04 14.47
N ARG A 98 -3.49 6.96 15.71
CA ARG A 98 -3.83 7.97 16.72
C ARG A 98 -3.23 9.30 16.25
N GLU A 99 -4.06 10.32 16.14
CA GLU A 99 -3.59 11.71 16.06
C GLU A 99 -2.91 12.00 17.40
N GLU A 100 -1.57 12.10 17.41
CA GLU A 100 -0.77 12.59 18.54
C GLU A 100 -0.67 14.12 18.49
#